data_AF-A0A6F8TTB9-F1
#
_entry.id   AF-A0A6F8TTB9-F1
#
_cell.length_a   1.000
_cell.length_b   1.000
_cell.length_c   1.000
_cell.angle_alpha   90.00
_cell.angle_beta   90.00
_cell.angle_gamma   90.00
#
_symmetry.space_group_name_H-M   'P 1'
#
loop_
_entity.id
_entity.type
_entity.pdbx_description
1 polymer ?
#
loop_
_entity_poly.entity_id
_entity_poly.type
_entity_poly.pdbx_seq_one_letter_code
_entity_poly.pdbx_strand_id
1 'polypeptide(L)' 'MIELLLITGISTLMMLMDYPQIKKNKKEFIIYSGILLFGIGLFAAKAFQLPVPNPLDAVVLIFRPITEWINKWFI' A
#
# COMPACT_ATOMS: atom_id res chain seq x y z
N MET A 1 -12.19 11.59 5.43
CA MET A 1 -13.25 11.42 4.41
C MET A 1 -12.91 12.10 3.09
N ILE A 2 -12.56 13.40 3.08
CA ILE A 2 -12.18 14.13 1.86
C ILE A 2 -11.01 13.45 1.12
N GLU A 3 -9.95 13.03 1.83
CA GLU A 3 -8.81 12.35 1.22
C GLU A 3 -9.17 11.03 0.51
N LEU A 4 -10.11 10.27 1.08
CA LEU A 4 -10.60 9.03 0.49
C LEU A 4 -11.36 9.29 -0.81
N LEU A 5 -12.19 10.34 -0.84
CA LEU A 5 -12.90 10.76 -2.05
C LEU A 5 -11.92 11.24 -3.13
N LEU A 6 -10.89 12.00 -2.75
CA LEU A 6 -9.86 12.46 -3.69
C LEU A 6 -9.10 11.29 -4.31
N ILE A 7 -8.63 10.36 -3.49
CA ILE A 7 -7.83 9.23 -3.98
C ILE A 7 -8.66 8.29 -4.85
N THR A 8 -9.88 7.95 -4.41
CA THR A 8 -10.78 7.13 -5.25
C THR A 8 -11.16 7.82 -6.56
N GLY A 9 -11.38 9.15 -6.54
CA GLY A 9 -11.63 9.95 -7.74
C GLY A 9 -10.45 9.94 -8.71
N ILE A 10 -9.24 10.23 -8.23
CA ILE A 10 -8.01 10.22 -9.03
C ILE A 10 -7.75 8.82 -9.60
N SER A 11 -7.86 7.76 -8.79
CA SER A 11 -7.67 6.39 -9.27
C SER A 11 -8.68 5.99 -10.35
N THR A 12 -9.93 6.47 -10.24
CA THR A 12 -10.94 6.24 -11.28
C THR A 12 -10.57 6.95 -12.58
N LEU A 13 -10.10 8.20 -12.51
CA LEU A 13 -9.62 8.94 -13.67
C LEU A 13 -8.42 8.25 -14.34
N MET A 14 -7.44 7.79 -13.56
CA MET A 14 -6.30 7.03 -14.06
C MET A 14 -6.77 5.77 -14.80
N MET A 15 -7.67 4.99 -14.19
CA MET A 15 -8.21 3.79 -14.81
C MET A 15 -8.92 4.10 -16.12
N LEU A 16 -9.70 5.18 -16.21
CA LEU A 16 -10.36 5.60 -17.45
C LEU A 16 -9.38 6.00 -18.55
N MET A 17 -8.29 6.69 -18.20
CA MET A 17 -7.25 7.09 -19.15
C MET A 17 -6.46 5.90 -19.69
N ASP A 18 -6.13 4.94 -18.82
CA ASP A 18 -5.30 3.79 -19.17
C ASP A 18 -6.11 2.63 -19.81
N TYR A 19 -7.42 2.55 -19.54
CA TYR A 19 -8.30 1.49 -20.02
C TYR A 19 -8.25 1.23 -21.55
N PRO A 20 -8.26 2.24 -22.45
CA PRO A 20 -8.22 2.02 -23.89
C PRO A 20 -6.97 1.26 -24.36
N GLN A 21 -5.84 1.48 -23.68
CA GLN A 21 -4.55 0.85 -23.98
C GLN A 21 -4.51 -0.57 -23.40
N ILE A 22 -4.91 -0.73 -22.13
CA ILE A 22 -4.72 -1.96 -21.38
C ILE A 22 -5.81 -3.02 -21.68
N LYS A 23 -7.02 -2.62 -22.14
CA LYS A 23 -8.13 -3.56 -22.42
C LYS A 23 -7.80 -4.64 -23.46
N LYS A 24 -6.77 -4.42 -24.29
CA LYS A 24 -6.36 -5.37 -25.33
C LYS A 24 -5.63 -6.58 -24.75
N ASN A 25 -4.98 -6.43 -23.60
CA ASN A 25 -4.23 -7.49 -22.94
C ASN A 25 -4.82 -7.81 -21.56
N LYS A 26 -5.52 -8.95 -21.46
CA LYS A 26 -6.18 -9.39 -20.22
C LYS A 26 -5.20 -9.54 -19.05
N LYS A 27 -3.96 -9.95 -19.31
CA LYS A 27 -2.94 -10.12 -18.25
C LYS A 27 -2.53 -8.76 -17.67
N GLU A 28 -2.25 -7.79 -18.53
CA GLU A 28 -1.91 -6.43 -18.11
C GLU A 28 -3.07 -5.79 -17.34
N PHE A 29 -4.31 -5.99 -17.80
CA PHE A 29 -5.50 -5.48 -17.09
C PHE A 29 -5.62 -6.04 -15.68
N ILE A 30 -5.41 -7.34 -15.49
CA ILE A 30 -5.47 -7.99 -14.17
C ILE A 30 -4.35 -7.47 -13.27
N ILE A 31 -3.12 -7.34 -13.78
CA ILE A 31 -1.98 -6.83 -13.00
C ILE A 31 -2.23 -5.37 -12.59
N TYR A 32 -2.64 -4.53 -13.55
CA TYR A 32 -2.94 -3.12 -13.32
C TYR A 32 -4.05 -2.94 -12.28
N SER A 33 -5.19 -3.60 -12.48
CA SER A 33 -6.33 -3.50 -11.56
C SER A 33 -5.99 -4.06 -10.18
N GLY A 34 -5.23 -5.15 -10.10
CA GLY A 34 -4.76 -5.71 -8.83
C GLY A 34 -3.91 -4.70 -8.04
N ILE A 35 -2.92 -4.08 -8.68
CA ILE A 35 -2.06 -3.07 -8.04
C ILE A 35 -2.87 -1.83 -7.63
N LEU A 36 -3.76 -1.34 -8.52
CA LEU A 36 -4.58 -0.16 -8.25
C LEU A 36 -5.51 -0.39 -7.06
N LEU A 37 -6.22 -1.53 -7.03
CA LEU A 37 -7.08 -1.92 -5.92
C LEU A 37 -6.30 -2.10 -4.63
N PHE A 38 -5.08 -2.65 -4.70
CA PHE A 38 -4.23 -2.80 -3.52
C PHE A 38 -3.85 -1.45 -2.92
N GLY A 39 -3.45 -0.47 -3.76
CA GLY A 39 -3.16 0.89 -3.33
C GLY A 39 -4.37 1.59 -2.69
N ILE A 40 -5.54 1.52 -3.34
CA ILE A 40 -6.79 2.07 -2.80
C ILE A 40 -7.16 1.38 -1.48
N GLY A 41 -7.03 0.05 -1.40
CA GLY A 41 -7.33 -0.75 -0.22
C GLY A 41 -6.45 -0.37 0.97
N LEU A 42 -5.15 -0.21 0.77
CA LEU A 42 -4.22 0.26 1.81
C LEU A 42 -4.58 1.68 2.28
N PHE A 43 -4.90 2.58 1.35
CA PHE A 43 -5.32 3.93 1.71
C PHE A 43 -6.64 3.92 2.51
N ALA A 44 -7.62 3.14 2.06
CA ALA A 44 -8.89 2.99 2.75
C ALA A 44 -8.70 2.42 4.16
N ALA A 45 -7.90 1.37 4.30
CA ALA A 45 -7.58 0.79 5.60
C ALA A 45 -6.94 1.82 6.55
N LYS A 46 -6.00 2.63 6.07
CA LYS A 46 -5.43 3.76 6.83
C LYS A 46 -6.51 4.80 7.20
N ALA A 47 -7.39 5.16 6.28
CA ALA A 47 -8.45 6.14 6.50
C ALA A 47 -9.48 5.69 7.55
N PHE A 48 -9.73 4.38 7.62
CA PHE A 48 -10.59 3.75 8.63
C PHE A 48 -9.84 3.38 9.92
N GLN A 49 -8.56 3.76 10.05
CA GLN A 49 -7.70 3.43 11.20
C GLN A 49 -7.60 1.92 11.45
N LEU A 50 -7.77 1.10 10.40
CA LEU A 50 -7.53 -0.32 10.50
C LEU A 50 -6.03 -0.57 10.66
N PRO A 51 -5.62 -1.60 11.43
CA PRO A 51 -4.22 -1.97 11.57
C PRO A 51 -3.70 -2.43 10.21
N VAL A 52 -2.91 -1.57 9.55
CA VAL A 52 -2.19 -1.90 8.33
C VAL A 52 -0.78 -2.30 8.74
N PRO A 53 -0.28 -3.48 8.34
CA PRO A 53 1.08 -3.88 8.63
C PRO A 53 2.04 -2.85 8.01
N ASN A 54 2.77 -2.14 8.87
CA ASN A 54 3.71 -1.12 8.46
C ASN A 54 5.06 -1.77 8.14
N PRO A 55 5.66 -1.53 6.96
CA PRO A 55 7.00 -2.03 6.64
C PRO A 55 8.05 -1.67 7.69
N LEU A 56 7.91 -0.50 8.34
CA LEU A 56 8.76 -0.10 9.46
C LEU A 56 8.67 -1.09 10.63
N ASP A 57 7.49 -1.64 10.93
CA ASP A 57 7.34 -2.63 12.01
C ASP A 57 8.09 -3.93 11.66
N ALA A 58 8.08 -4.32 10.39
CA ALA A 58 8.86 -5.46 9.91
C ALA A 58 10.37 -5.20 9.99
N VAL A 59 10.82 -3.98 9.65
CA VAL A 59 12.22 -3.57 9.83
C VAL A 59 12.58 -3.62 11.32
N VAL A 60 11.75 -3.07 12.19
CA VAL A 60 11.95 -3.12 13.64
C VAL A 60 12.06 -4.57 14.12
N LEU A 61 11.19 -5.48 13.64
CA LEU A 61 11.25 -6.90 13.99
C LEU A 61 12.61 -7.53 13.64
N ILE A 62 13.16 -7.20 12.46
CA ILE A 62 14.44 -7.71 11.97
C ILE A 62 15.61 -7.16 12.82
N PHE A 63 15.57 -5.87 13.15
CA PHE A 63 16.69 -5.20 13.84
C PHE A 63 16.62 -5.29 15.37
N ARG A 64 15.44 -5.58 15.94
CA ARG A 64 15.23 -5.74 17.39
C ARG A 64 16.26 -6.62 18.09
N PRO A 65 16.63 -7.83 17.60
CA PRO A 65 17.65 -8.65 18.26
C PRO A 65 19.02 -7.96 18.34
N ILE A 66 19.40 -7.19 17.32
CA ILE A 66 20.65 -6.43 17.30
C ILE A 66 20.59 -5.30 18.33
N THR A 67 19.48 -4.57 18.38
CA THR A 67 19.28 -3.49 19.36
C THR A 67 19.28 -4.00 20.79
N GLU A 68 18.64 -5.15 21.05
CA GLU A 68 18.64 -5.78 22.38
C GLU A 68 20.04 -6.29 22.76
N TRP A 69 20.82 -6.79 21.81
CA TRP A 69 22.20 -7.20 22.04
C TRP A 69 23.11 -6.01 22.40
N ILE A 70 23.00 -4.90 21.67
CA ILE A 70 23.73 -3.67 21.95
C ILE A 70 23.33 -3.10 23.32
N ASN A 71 22.04 -3.02 23.62
CA ASN A 71 21.57 -2.49 24.90
C ASN A 71 22.05 -3.31 26.10
N LYS A 72 22.12 -4.65 25.97
CA LYS A 72 22.69 -5.53 27.01
C LYS A 72 24.20 -5.35 27.20
N TRP A 73 24.90 -4.76 26.24
CA TRP A 73 26.35 -4.55 26.32
C TRP A 73 26.70 -3.22 27.00
N PHE A 74 25.77 -2.25 26.99
CA PHE A 74 25.94 -0.92 27.59
C PHE A 74 25.41 -0.80 29.03
N ILE A 75 24.62 -1.78 29.51
CA ILE A 75 24.13 -1.90 30.90
C ILE A 75 24.92 -3.02 31.58
#